data_AF-A0A1B6L0A7-F1
#
_entry.id   AF-A0A1B6L0A7-F1
#
_cell.length_a   1.000
_cell.length_b   1.000
_cell.length_c   1.000
_cell.angle_alpha   90.00
_cell.angle_beta   90.00
_cell.angle_gamma   90.00
#
_symmetry.space_group_name_H-M   'P 1'
#
loop_
_entity.id
_entity.type
_entity.pdbx_description
1 polymer ?
#
loop_
_entity_poly.entity_id
_entity_poly.type
_entity_poly.pdbx_seq_one_letter_code
_entity_poly.pdbx_strand_id
1 'polypeptide(L)'
;LIISMFFYCYPAYGNSILRLVIDRVKKVQNTAVHLIGNLRKYDHLSTHQKAANLLPMETVCRLQTCCLINRVLSLQEPRYLAERLPCRGEVADRRTRQDDQLHFPRVRLEIGRRGFSH
;
A
#
# COMPACT_ATOMS: atom_id res chain seq x y z
N LEU A 1 -0.78 -16.81 13.36
CA LEU A 1 0.64 -16.82 12.94
C LEU A 1 0.84 -16.56 11.44
N ILE A 2 0.08 -17.18 10.53
CA ILE A 2 0.30 -17.02 9.07
C ILE A 2 -0.08 -15.61 8.57
N ILE A 3 -1.21 -15.06 9.02
CA ILE A 3 -1.68 -13.73 8.60
C ILE A 3 -0.72 -12.60 9.06
N SER A 4 -0.19 -12.70 10.28
CA SER A 4 0.80 -11.74 10.79
C SER A 4 2.10 -11.75 9.98
N MET A 5 2.51 -12.91 9.45
CA MET A 5 3.68 -12.99 8.57
C MET A 5 3.44 -12.25 7.25
N PHE A 6 2.23 -12.36 6.68
CA PHE A 6 1.88 -11.57 5.50
C PHE A 6 1.94 -10.07 5.77
N PHE A 7 1.45 -9.61 6.93
CA PHE A 7 1.52 -8.19 7.30
C PHE A 7 2.94 -7.67 7.47
N TYR A 8 3.86 -8.50 7.94
CA TYR A 8 5.27 -8.13 8.05
C TYR A 8 5.96 -8.05 6.68
N CYS A 9 5.69 -9.02 5.80
CA CYS A 9 6.33 -9.08 4.48
C CYS A 9 5.74 -8.06 3.48
N TYR A 10 4.49 -7.65 3.66
CA TYR A 10 3.79 -6.83 2.67
C TYR A 10 4.46 -5.47 2.36
N PRO A 11 4.97 -4.70 3.33
CA PRO A 11 5.67 -3.45 3.04
C PRO A 11 6.94 -3.65 2.19
N ALA A 12 7.64 -4.77 2.37
CA ALA A 12 8.86 -5.08 1.64
C ALA A 12 8.59 -5.56 0.20
N TYR A 13 7.56 -6.38 0.02
CA TYR A 13 7.29 -7.06 -1.25
C TYR A 13 6.06 -6.53 -2.01
N GLY A 14 5.22 -5.72 -1.37
CA GLY A 14 3.90 -5.32 -1.89
C GLY A 14 3.96 -4.65 -3.26
N ASN A 15 5.00 -3.84 -3.50
CA ASN A 15 5.20 -3.15 -4.78
C ASN A 15 5.77 -4.06 -5.89
N SER A 16 6.30 -5.23 -5.55
CA SER A 16 6.95 -6.16 -6.49
C SER A 16 6.21 -7.51 -6.59
N ILE A 17 5.12 -7.67 -5.86
CA ILE A 17 4.33 -8.91 -5.83
C ILE A 17 3.45 -8.99 -7.07
N LEU A 18 3.49 -10.16 -7.73
CA LEU A 18 2.62 -10.46 -8.85
C LEU A 18 1.16 -10.56 -8.37
N ARG A 19 0.21 -10.05 -9.17
CA ARG A 19 -1.24 -10.10 -8.87
C ARG A 19 -1.74 -11.51 -8.56
N LEU A 20 -1.17 -12.52 -9.23
CA LEU A 20 -1.42 -13.95 -8.96
C LEU A 20 -1.15 -14.34 -7.49
N VAL A 21 -0.08 -13.81 -6.91
CA VAL A 21 0.30 -14.10 -5.52
C VAL A 21 -0.65 -13.38 -4.56
N ILE A 22 -1.06 -12.15 -4.86
CA ILE A 22 -2.08 -11.43 -4.09
C ILE A 22 -3.38 -12.23 -4.03
N ASP A 23 -3.83 -12.78 -5.17
CA ASP A 23 -5.05 -13.59 -5.24
C ASP A 23 -4.93 -14.88 -4.40
N ARG A 24 -3.74 -15.48 -4.34
CA ARG A 24 -3.49 -16.65 -3.46
C ARG A 24 -3.54 -16.26 -1.99
N VAL A 25 -2.91 -15.16 -1.61
CA VAL A 25 -2.93 -14.65 -0.23
C VAL A 25 -4.37 -14.31 0.20
N LYS A 26 -5.15 -13.69 -0.69
CA LYS A 26 -6.58 -13.43 -0.47
C LYS A 26 -7.39 -14.71 -0.23
N LYS A 27 -7.13 -15.77 -1.01
CA LYS A 27 -7.78 -17.08 -0.79
C LYS A 27 -7.42 -17.65 0.59
N VAL A 28 -6.15 -17.60 0.99
CA VAL A 28 -5.71 -18.06 2.32
C VAL A 28 -6.41 -17.27 3.44
N GLN A 29 -6.49 -15.94 3.32
CA GLN A 29 -7.22 -15.11 4.28
C GLN A 29 -8.70 -15.50 4.36
N ASN A 30 -9.37 -15.66 3.21
CA ASN A 30 -10.78 -16.03 3.15
C ASN A 30 -11.03 -17.40 3.80
N THR A 31 -10.18 -18.39 3.53
CA THR A 31 -10.26 -19.71 4.16
C THR A 31 -10.08 -19.63 5.69
N ALA A 32 -9.15 -18.80 6.16
CA ALA A 32 -8.96 -18.59 7.59
C ALA A 32 -10.20 -17.96 8.24
N VAL A 33 -10.84 -16.98 7.58
CA VAL A 33 -12.08 -16.37 8.08
C VAL A 33 -13.24 -17.37 8.09
N HIS A 34 -13.38 -18.19 7.04
CA HIS A 34 -14.38 -19.27 7.05
C HIS A 34 -14.18 -20.23 8.21
N LEU A 35 -12.93 -20.61 8.50
CA LEU A 35 -12.60 -21.54 9.59
C LEU A 35 -12.94 -20.93 10.97
N ILE A 36 -12.52 -19.68 11.21
CA ILE A 36 -12.75 -18.99 12.50
C ILE A 36 -14.24 -18.71 12.70
N GLY A 37 -14.94 -18.31 11.64
CA GLY A 37 -16.37 -17.99 11.68
C GLY A 37 -17.30 -19.20 11.56
N ASN A 38 -16.76 -20.41 11.42
CA ASN A 38 -17.51 -21.65 11.13
C ASN A 38 -18.54 -21.49 10.00
N LEU A 39 -18.09 -20.86 8.90
CA LEU A 39 -18.94 -20.47 7.77
C LEU A 39 -18.94 -21.53 6.67
N ARG A 40 -20.07 -21.70 6.02
CA ARG A 40 -20.19 -22.53 4.81
C ARG A 40 -19.51 -21.81 3.64
N LYS A 41 -19.15 -22.58 2.61
CA LYS A 41 -18.41 -22.11 1.42
C LYS A 41 -19.02 -20.88 0.74
N TYR A 42 -20.35 -20.74 0.75
CA TYR A 42 -21.07 -19.67 0.05
C TYR A 42 -21.57 -18.56 0.99
N ASP A 43 -21.25 -18.64 2.29
CA ASP A 43 -21.66 -17.62 3.24
C ASP A 43 -20.91 -16.30 3.00
N HIS A 44 -21.58 -15.20 3.31
CA HIS A 44 -21.05 -13.87 3.04
C HIS A 44 -19.91 -13.49 4.00
N LEU A 45 -18.68 -13.50 3.50
CA LEU A 45 -17.47 -13.26 4.30
C LEU A 45 -17.31 -11.85 4.85
N SER A 46 -17.91 -10.82 4.22
CA SER A 46 -17.57 -9.43 4.54
C SER A 46 -17.97 -9.02 5.96
N THR A 47 -19.09 -9.53 6.46
CA THR A 47 -19.59 -9.28 7.82
C THR A 47 -18.64 -9.86 8.86
N HIS A 48 -18.16 -11.08 8.63
CA HIS A 48 -17.25 -11.78 9.53
C HIS A 48 -15.83 -11.19 9.48
N GLN A 49 -15.37 -10.76 8.31
CA GLN A 49 -14.11 -10.02 8.18
C GLN A 49 -14.13 -8.72 8.99
N LYS A 50 -15.21 -7.94 8.89
CA LYS A 50 -15.38 -6.72 9.67
C LYS A 50 -15.45 -7.01 11.17
N ALA A 51 -16.23 -8.01 11.58
CA ALA A 51 -16.33 -8.42 12.99
C ALA A 51 -14.98 -8.87 13.57
N ALA A 52 -14.14 -9.52 12.75
CA ALA A 52 -12.78 -9.94 13.13
C ALA A 52 -11.74 -8.81 13.03
N ASN A 53 -12.13 -7.58 12.66
CA ASN A 53 -11.24 -6.45 12.38
C ASN A 53 -10.14 -6.80 11.36
N LEU A 54 -10.44 -7.70 10.41
CA LEU A 54 -9.51 -8.12 9.38
C LEU A 54 -9.75 -7.31 8.12
N LEU A 55 -8.79 -6.45 7.79
CA LEU A 55 -8.77 -5.71 6.54
C LEU A 55 -8.43 -6.63 5.37
N PRO A 56 -9.00 -6.40 4.17
CA PRO A 56 -8.53 -7.05 2.95
C PRO A 56 -7.04 -6.80 2.74
N MET A 57 -6.29 -7.81 2.30
CA MET A 57 -4.83 -7.70 2.15
C MET A 57 -4.38 -6.55 1.26
N GLU A 58 -5.13 -6.26 0.18
CA GLU A 58 -4.85 -5.11 -0.69
C GLU A 58 -4.98 -3.78 0.06
N THR A 59 -5.98 -3.65 0.92
CA THR A 59 -6.17 -2.47 1.78
C THR A 59 -5.06 -2.33 2.79
N VAL A 60 -4.58 -3.44 3.36
CA VAL A 60 -3.47 -3.42 4.33
C VAL A 60 -2.18 -2.90 3.69
N CYS A 61 -1.86 -3.34 2.47
CA CYS A 61 -0.72 -2.83 1.73
C CYS A 61 -0.78 -1.31 1.57
N ARG A 62 -1.92 -0.81 1.08
CA ARG A 62 -2.13 0.62 0.87
C ARG A 62 -2.01 1.39 2.18
N LEU A 63 -2.63 0.89 3.25
CA LEU A 63 -2.56 1.50 4.57
C LEU A 63 -1.12 1.60 5.08
N GLN A 64 -0.36 0.51 5.01
CA GLN A 64 1.03 0.48 5.43
C GLN A 64 1.90 1.44 4.61
N THR A 65 1.72 1.47 3.29
CA THR A 65 2.41 2.43 2.41
C THR A 65 2.06 3.87 2.76
N CYS A 66 0.79 4.18 2.97
CA CYS A 66 0.35 5.51 3.40
C CYS A 66 0.94 5.90 4.76
N CYS A 67 0.94 4.99 5.75
CA CYS A 67 1.56 5.23 7.04
C CYS A 67 3.07 5.47 6.94
N LEU A 68 3.76 4.69 6.10
CA LEU A 68 5.18 4.88 5.82
C LEU A 68 5.42 6.26 5.24
N ILE A 69 4.75 6.62 4.14
CA ILE A 69 4.91 7.93 3.48
C ILE A 69 4.58 9.07 4.45
N ASN A 70 3.48 8.97 5.21
CA ASN A 70 3.12 9.99 6.19
C ASN A 70 4.22 10.18 7.24
N ARG A 71 4.82 9.08 7.70
CA ARG A 71 5.94 9.13 8.64
C ARG A 71 7.18 9.75 8.01
N VAL A 72 7.50 9.41 6.75
CA VAL A 72 8.60 10.02 6.01
C VAL A 72 8.40 11.53 5.88
N LEU A 73 7.22 11.98 5.50
CA LEU A 73 6.93 13.41 5.32
C LEU A 73 6.90 14.18 6.64
N SER A 74 6.39 13.56 7.71
CA SER A 74 6.24 14.20 9.02
C SER A 74 7.55 14.24 9.81
N LEU A 75 8.33 13.16 9.77
CA LEU A 75 9.57 13.02 10.55
C LEU A 75 10.84 13.26 9.74
N GLN A 76 10.72 13.39 8.41
CA GLN A 76 11.87 13.50 7.49
C GLN A 76 12.83 12.31 7.60
N GLU A 77 12.29 11.13 7.94
CA GLU A 77 13.03 9.90 8.14
C GLU A 77 12.32 8.68 7.52
N PRO A 78 13.06 7.73 6.91
CA PRO A 78 14.52 7.77 6.71
C PRO A 78 14.94 8.73 5.58
N ARG A 79 16.10 9.37 5.74
CA ARG A 79 16.58 10.45 4.84
C ARG A 79 16.56 10.07 3.36
N TYR A 80 16.97 8.84 3.02
CA TYR A 80 17.00 8.37 1.63
C TYR A 80 15.61 8.33 0.96
N LEU A 81 14.52 8.21 1.73
CA LEU A 81 13.15 8.31 1.22
C LEU A 81 12.68 9.76 1.19
N ALA A 82 13.00 10.54 2.23
CA ALA A 82 12.63 11.95 2.31
C ALA A 82 13.21 12.75 1.13
N GLU A 83 14.49 12.55 0.82
CA GLU A 83 15.18 13.18 -0.33
C GLU A 83 14.56 12.79 -1.69
N ARG A 84 13.83 11.67 -1.76
CA ARG A 84 13.17 11.19 -2.97
C ARG A 84 11.72 11.68 -3.10
N LEU A 85 11.18 12.36 -2.10
CA LEU A 85 9.82 12.87 -2.07
C LEU A 85 9.79 14.40 -1.92
N PRO A 86 10.48 15.17 -2.80
CA PRO A 86 10.49 16.61 -2.69
C PRO A 86 9.12 17.23 -3.00
N CYS A 87 8.84 18.37 -2.40
CA CYS A 87 7.67 19.19 -2.71
C CYS A 87 7.93 20.01 -3.99
N ARG A 88 6.87 20.40 -4.71
CA ARG A 88 7.00 21.18 -5.94
C ARG A 88 7.68 22.53 -5.73
N GLY A 89 7.45 23.17 -4.58
CA GLY A 89 8.10 24.42 -4.22
C GLY A 89 9.62 24.31 -4.01
N GLU A 90 10.14 23.11 -3.72
CA GLU A 90 11.57 22.87 -3.56
C GLU A 90 12.30 22.72 -4.91
N VAL A 91 11.55 22.33 -5.95
CA VAL A 91 12.09 22.05 -7.30
C VAL A 91 11.81 23.20 -8.27
N ALA A 92 10.69 23.93 -8.09
CA ALA A 92 10.26 24.96 -9.01
C ALA A 92 10.84 26.34 -8.68
N ASP A 93 11.33 27.05 -9.71
CA ASP A 93 11.78 28.44 -9.57
C ASP A 93 10.64 29.43 -9.29
N ARG A 94 9.39 29.02 -9.54
CA ARG A 94 8.19 29.87 -9.44
C ARG A 94 7.29 29.35 -8.35
N ARG A 95 6.79 30.26 -7.50
CA ARG A 95 5.77 29.93 -6.52
C ARG A 95 4.41 29.75 -7.17
N THR A 96 3.77 28.63 -6.90
CA THR A 96 2.45 28.27 -7.40
C THR A 96 1.52 27.89 -6.25
N ARG A 97 0.21 27.83 -6.52
CA ARG A 97 -0.78 27.35 -5.53
C ARG A 97 -0.62 25.87 -5.17
N GLN A 98 0.29 25.15 -5.83
CA GLN A 98 0.49 23.70 -5.67
C GLN A 98 1.88 23.37 -5.12
N ASP A 99 2.59 24.34 -4.54
CA ASP A 99 3.98 24.16 -4.07
C ASP A 99 4.11 23.10 -2.97
N ASP A 100 3.09 22.96 -2.12
CA ASP A 100 3.03 21.97 -1.03
C ASP A 100 2.70 20.54 -1.53
N GLN A 101 2.42 20.37 -2.82
CA GLN A 101 2.18 19.03 -3.39
C GLN A 101 3.51 18.34 -3.68
N LEU A 102 3.52 17.00 -3.56
CA LEU A 102 4.67 16.20 -3.97
C LEU A 102 5.00 16.43 -5.45
N HIS A 103 6.29 16.58 -5.72
CA HIS A 103 6.81 16.76 -7.06
C HIS A 103 6.78 15.42 -7.80
N PHE A 104 6.08 15.41 -8.93
CA PHE A 104 6.06 14.28 -9.85
C PHE A 104 6.91 14.63 -11.08
N PRO A 105 7.98 13.87 -11.38
CA PRO A 105 8.86 14.17 -12.50
C PRO A 105 8.12 14.06 -13.84
N ARG A 106 8.39 14.99 -14.76
CA ARG A 106 7.83 14.93 -16.11
C ARG A 106 8.55 13.86 -16.92
N VAL A 107 7.96 12.67 -16.99
CA VAL A 107 8.50 11.59 -17.80
C VAL A 107 7.90 11.59 -19.20
N ARG A 108 8.76 11.65 -20.23
CA ARG A 108 8.38 11.66 -21.65
C ARG A 108 8.01 10.28 -22.19
N LEU A 109 8.65 9.22 -21.69
CA LEU A 109 8.43 7.85 -22.15
C LEU A 109 7.40 7.14 -21.27
N GLU A 110 6.51 6.37 -21.91
CA GLU A 110 5.51 5.55 -21.20
C GLU A 110 6.16 4.55 -20.23
N ILE A 111 7.35 4.04 -20.56
CA ILE A 111 8.12 3.14 -19.67
C ILE A 111 8.49 3.83 -18.35
N GLY A 112 8.89 5.10 -18.41
CA GLY A 112 9.23 5.84 -17.20
C GLY A 112 7.99 6.31 -16.44
N ARG A 113 6.87 6.57 -17.14
CA ARG A 113 5.56 6.82 -16.49
C ARG A 113 5.11 5.61 -15.68
N ARG A 114 5.32 4.39 -16.19
CA ARG A 114 5.01 3.14 -15.47
C ARG A 114 5.72 3.00 -14.14
N GLY A 115 6.95 3.52 -14.03
CA GLY A 115 7.69 3.52 -12.76
C GLY A 115 7.05 4.35 -11.65
N PHE A 116 6.11 5.24 -11.99
CA PHE A 116 5.39 6.08 -11.04
C PHE A 116 3.86 5.89 -11.09
N SER A 117 3.35 4.95 -11.89
CA SER A 117 1.92 4.62 -11.98
C SER A 117 1.68 3.24 -11.36
N HIS A 118 1.52 3.19 -10.04
CA HIS A 118 1.07 2.00 -9.31
C HIS A 118 0.00 2.38 -8.29
#